data_AF-A0A973LW59-F1
#
_entry.id   AF-A0A973LW59-F1
#
_cell.length_a   1.000
_cell.length_b   1.000
_cell.length_c   1.000
_cell.angle_alpha   90.00
_cell.angle_beta   90.00
_cell.angle_gamma   90.00
#
_symmetry.space_group_name_H-M   'P 1'
#
loop_
_entity.id
_entity.type
_entity.pdbx_description
1 polymer ?
#
loop_
_entity_poly.entity_id
_entity_poly.type
_entity_poly.pdbx_seq_one_letter_code
_entity_poly.pdbx_strand_id
1 'polypeptide(L)'
;MSAVWRVAVGAVRRRRFNSVVLGVVVLCSTVAVVVALGLLETTSAPFDRTFDQQRGAHVVAVYDESPAGQGVRRPVVEAVAGPFGQAVATVADTGEGVPPGPLTVVGRAGPGGPVDRVNLWAGHWATGPGQIVVNRPPEPFFRDLLGTTVTVKDGPRLTVVGLASSVSRTAEAWVAPAQIRALHPVGVQMLYRFRSHDTEADLRAAMAAVAPGLPESDWQSYLMVKHDVARTATAYLPFLIGFGVLGLTVAVLIVANVVSGAVVAGTRHIGVLKSVGFTPAQVVAVYLVMVLLPALAGCLLGVTLGGLAAQPLLGLVYQGLEAEVGVGVSPWVYAVTLAGVPAVVVSAALVPASRAYRLPAAEAIKTGGSPRPGRGRRVQ
;
A
#
# COMPACT_ATOMS: atom_id res chain seq x y z
N MET A 1 34.27 -0.50 -26.44
CA MET A 1 33.03 -1.05 -25.86
C MET A 1 32.17 -1.86 -26.85
N SER A 2 32.17 -1.56 -28.16
CA SER A 2 31.34 -2.26 -29.16
C SER A 2 31.60 -3.78 -29.33
N ALA A 3 32.81 -4.25 -29.03
CA ALA A 3 33.15 -5.67 -29.09
C ALA A 3 32.60 -6.47 -27.90
N VAL A 4 32.75 -5.94 -26.67
CA VAL A 4 32.19 -6.52 -25.43
C VAL A 4 30.67 -6.66 -25.54
N TRP A 5 30.00 -5.63 -26.05
CA TRP A 5 28.55 -5.63 -26.27
C TRP A 5 28.09 -6.75 -27.23
N ARG A 6 28.72 -6.87 -28.42
CA ARG A 6 28.36 -7.91 -29.40
C ARG A 6 28.53 -9.31 -28.85
N VAL A 7 29.61 -9.55 -28.09
CA VAL A 7 29.87 -10.85 -27.47
C VAL A 7 28.86 -11.15 -26.37
N ALA A 8 28.52 -10.16 -25.53
CA ALA A 8 27.55 -10.32 -24.45
C ALA A 8 26.14 -10.63 -24.98
N VAL A 9 25.67 -9.88 -26.00
CA VAL A 9 24.36 -10.13 -26.65
C VAL A 9 24.32 -11.52 -27.29
N GLY A 10 25.43 -11.96 -27.91
CA GLY A 10 25.57 -13.31 -28.43
C GLY A 10 25.49 -14.39 -27.34
N ALA A 11 26.04 -14.13 -26.15
CA ALA A 11 25.98 -15.04 -25.01
C ALA A 11 24.56 -15.17 -24.43
N VAL A 12 23.83 -14.06 -24.30
CA VAL A 12 22.40 -14.05 -23.91
C VAL A 12 21.57 -14.91 -24.86
N ARG A 13 21.76 -14.74 -26.18
CA ARG A 13 21.03 -15.52 -27.20
C ARG A 13 21.31 -17.02 -27.18
N ARG A 14 22.45 -17.47 -26.66
CA ARG A 14 22.76 -18.91 -26.51
C ARG A 14 22.16 -19.49 -25.23
N ARG A 15 21.94 -18.67 -24.19
CA ARG A 15 21.43 -19.07 -22.88
C ARG A 15 20.04 -18.48 -22.62
N ARG A 16 19.13 -18.64 -23.59
CA ARG A 16 17.80 -18.00 -23.59
C ARG A 16 16.97 -18.36 -22.37
N PHE A 17 16.93 -19.65 -22.01
CA PHE A 17 16.14 -20.12 -20.87
C PHE A 17 16.54 -19.42 -19.57
N ASN A 18 17.81 -19.48 -19.17
CA ASN A 18 18.29 -18.84 -17.94
C ASN A 18 18.12 -17.32 -17.95
N SER A 19 18.30 -16.67 -19.11
CA SER A 19 18.13 -15.23 -19.24
C SER A 19 16.66 -14.82 -19.09
N VAL A 20 15.73 -15.61 -19.64
CA VAL A 20 14.29 -15.42 -19.48
C VAL A 20 13.88 -15.64 -18.03
N VAL A 21 14.31 -16.74 -17.41
CA VAL A 21 13.99 -17.04 -16.00
C VAL A 21 14.50 -15.94 -15.09
N LEU A 22 15.75 -15.48 -15.26
CA LEU A 22 16.27 -14.34 -14.50
C LEU A 22 15.43 -13.08 -14.69
N GLY A 23 15.09 -12.74 -15.95
CA GLY A 23 14.27 -11.56 -16.25
C GLY A 23 12.89 -11.63 -15.60
N VAL A 24 12.23 -12.79 -15.62
CA VAL A 24 10.92 -13.01 -14.98
C VAL A 24 11.02 -12.93 -13.46
N VAL A 25 12.02 -13.55 -12.84
CA VAL A 25 12.20 -13.48 -11.38
C VAL A 25 12.49 -12.05 -10.93
N VAL A 26 13.37 -11.34 -11.64
CA VAL A 26 13.65 -9.92 -11.37
C VAL A 26 12.39 -9.07 -11.55
N LEU A 27 11.60 -9.32 -12.60
CA LEU A 27 10.31 -8.65 -12.81
C LEU A 27 9.37 -8.86 -11.63
N CYS A 28 9.08 -10.10 -11.25
CA CYS A 28 8.16 -10.39 -10.14
C CYS A 28 8.64 -9.78 -8.81
N SER A 29 9.95 -9.86 -8.54
CA SER A 29 10.54 -9.27 -7.34
C SER A 29 10.43 -7.75 -7.35
N THR A 30 10.66 -7.12 -8.50
CA THR A 30 10.56 -5.67 -8.69
C THR A 30 9.12 -5.20 -8.49
N VAL A 31 8.13 -5.92 -9.04
CA VAL A 31 6.70 -5.64 -8.80
C VAL A 31 6.39 -5.67 -7.31
N ALA A 32 6.80 -6.73 -6.60
CA ALA A 32 6.54 -6.86 -5.17
C ALA A 32 7.18 -5.72 -4.35
N VAL A 33 8.43 -5.34 -4.67
CA VAL A 33 9.13 -4.23 -4.00
C VAL A 33 8.47 -2.88 -4.26
N VAL A 34 8.08 -2.59 -5.51
CA VAL A 34 7.39 -1.33 -5.86
C VAL A 34 6.05 -1.23 -5.14
N VAL A 35 5.28 -2.31 -5.11
CA VAL A 35 3.99 -2.35 -4.41
C VAL A 35 4.20 -2.20 -2.89
N ALA A 36 5.17 -2.89 -2.29
CA ALA A 36 5.49 -2.75 -0.88
C ALA A 36 5.88 -1.31 -0.49
N LEU A 37 6.80 -0.69 -1.25
CA LEU A 37 7.24 0.68 -0.98
C LEU A 37 6.13 1.70 -1.25
N GLY A 38 5.36 1.49 -2.31
CA GLY A 38 4.18 2.31 -2.61
C GLY A 38 3.14 2.27 -1.48
N LEU A 39 2.86 1.07 -0.93
CA LEU A 39 2.01 0.91 0.24
C LEU A 39 2.55 1.62 1.48
N LEU A 40 3.86 1.49 1.73
CA LEU A 40 4.52 2.10 2.89
C LEU A 40 4.40 3.63 2.88
N GLU A 41 4.54 4.25 1.71
CA GLU A 41 4.43 5.70 1.56
C GLU A 41 2.97 6.19 1.55
N THR A 42 2.07 5.41 0.96
CA THR A 42 0.64 5.73 0.91
C THR A 42 -0.08 5.47 2.23
N THR A 43 0.59 4.97 3.27
CA THR A 43 -0.06 4.64 4.55
C THR A 43 -0.63 5.87 5.28
N SER A 44 -0.07 7.07 5.08
CA SER A 44 -0.52 8.29 5.79
C SER A 44 -0.98 9.42 4.87
N ALA A 45 -0.34 9.62 3.71
CA ALA A 45 -0.59 10.77 2.85
C ALA A 45 -2.02 10.89 2.26
N PRO A 46 -2.72 9.80 1.86
CA PRO A 46 -4.11 9.87 1.40
C PRO A 46 -5.07 10.25 2.53
N PHE A 47 -4.85 9.70 3.73
CA PHE A 47 -5.65 10.01 4.90
C PHE A 47 -5.54 11.49 5.24
N ASP A 48 -4.32 12.02 5.37
CA ASP A 48 -4.09 13.42 5.74
C ASP A 48 -4.71 14.39 4.73
N ARG A 49 -4.56 14.13 3.42
CA ARG A 49 -5.18 14.95 2.37
C ARG A 49 -6.70 14.96 2.45
N THR A 50 -7.32 13.78 2.60
CA THR A 50 -8.78 13.66 2.71
C THR A 50 -9.28 14.30 3.99
N PHE A 51 -8.54 14.12 5.08
CA PHE A 51 -8.80 14.71 6.39
C PHE A 51 -8.82 16.25 6.32
N ASP A 52 -7.86 16.85 5.63
CA ASP A 52 -7.82 18.31 5.45
C ASP A 52 -8.93 18.82 4.54
N GLN A 53 -9.19 18.14 3.41
CA GLN A 53 -10.27 18.49 2.47
C GLN A 53 -11.65 18.44 3.12
N GLN A 54 -11.91 17.37 3.88
CA GLN A 54 -13.15 17.20 4.64
C GLN A 54 -13.16 18.00 5.93
N ARG A 55 -12.08 18.69 6.32
CA ARG A 55 -11.96 19.34 7.64
C ARG A 55 -12.34 18.39 8.77
N GLY A 56 -11.78 17.18 8.76
CA GLY A 56 -12.12 16.10 9.70
C GLY A 56 -12.10 16.55 11.16
N ALA A 57 -12.92 15.94 11.99
CA ALA A 57 -12.87 16.16 13.44
C ALA A 57 -11.55 15.60 13.99
N HIS A 58 -10.79 16.42 14.74
CA HIS A 58 -9.63 15.94 15.50
C HIS A 58 -10.10 15.05 16.66
N VAL A 59 -11.22 15.42 17.29
CA VAL A 59 -11.89 14.61 18.30
C VAL A 59 -13.40 14.59 18.07
N VAL A 60 -13.98 13.39 18.17
CA VAL A 60 -15.43 13.17 18.27
C VAL A 60 -15.72 12.86 19.72
N ALA A 61 -16.54 13.66 20.39
CA ALA A 61 -16.88 13.47 21.80
C ALA A 61 -18.39 13.35 21.96
N VAL A 62 -18.83 12.46 22.84
CA VAL A 62 -20.23 12.21 23.15
C VAL A 62 -20.48 12.57 24.61
N TYR A 63 -21.52 13.33 24.87
CA TYR A 63 -21.93 13.77 26.20
C TYR A 63 -23.33 13.25 26.50
N ASP A 64 -23.64 12.94 27.75
CA ASP A 64 -25.01 12.60 28.15
C ASP A 64 -25.97 13.78 27.92
N GLU A 65 -25.52 14.99 28.28
CA GLU A 65 -26.26 16.24 28.07
C GLU A 65 -25.43 17.25 27.26
N SER A 66 -26.11 18.14 26.52
CA SER A 66 -25.41 19.10 25.66
C SER A 66 -24.57 20.07 26.50
N PRO A 67 -23.25 20.20 26.23
CA PRO A 67 -22.40 21.16 26.92
C PRO A 67 -22.63 22.61 26.45
N ALA A 68 -23.66 22.88 25.63
CA ALA A 68 -24.00 24.18 25.05
C ALA A 68 -24.39 25.21 26.14
N GLY A 69 -23.39 25.71 26.85
CA GLY A 69 -23.52 26.63 27.98
C GLY A 69 -22.22 26.74 28.79
N GLN A 70 -21.40 25.68 28.83
CA GLN A 70 -20.04 25.75 29.39
C GLN A 70 -19.08 26.17 28.28
N GLY A 71 -18.69 27.46 28.30
CA GLY A 71 -17.99 28.12 27.21
C GLY A 71 -16.84 27.30 26.64
N VAL A 72 -17.02 26.82 25.40
CA VAL A 72 -15.93 26.30 24.56
C VAL A 72 -14.82 27.34 24.60
N ARG A 73 -13.71 27.03 25.26
CA ARG A 73 -12.55 27.91 25.35
C ARG A 73 -11.96 28.07 23.95
N ARG A 74 -12.43 29.12 23.24
CA ARG A 74 -11.96 29.52 21.90
C ARG A 74 -10.45 29.68 21.72
N PRO A 75 -9.59 29.88 22.75
CA PRO A 75 -8.14 29.94 22.50
C PRO A 75 -7.55 28.62 21.97
N VAL A 76 -8.10 27.47 22.39
CA VAL A 76 -7.54 26.14 22.09
C VAL A 76 -8.22 25.51 20.88
N VAL A 77 -9.50 25.84 20.67
CA VAL A 77 -10.36 25.25 19.64
C VAL A 77 -10.37 26.11 18.39
N GLU A 78 -9.97 25.52 17.26
CA GLU A 78 -10.03 26.14 15.93
C GLU A 78 -11.46 26.18 15.41
N ALA A 79 -12.18 25.06 15.49
CA ALA A 79 -13.55 24.92 15.02
C ALA A 79 -14.33 23.88 15.81
N VAL A 80 -15.65 24.07 15.89
CA VAL A 80 -16.59 23.14 16.55
C VAL A 80 -17.81 22.93 15.67
N ALA A 81 -18.33 21.71 15.65
CA ALA A 81 -19.65 21.40 15.12
C ALA A 81 -20.46 20.57 16.11
N GLY A 82 -21.79 20.74 16.08
CA GLY A 82 -22.73 20.19 17.05
C GLY A 82 -23.52 21.29 17.76
N PRO A 83 -24.37 20.95 18.74
CA PRO A 83 -24.66 19.59 19.21
C PRO A 83 -25.45 18.76 18.19
N PHE A 84 -25.04 17.51 17.99
CA PHE A 84 -25.79 16.53 17.18
C PHE A 84 -26.34 15.43 18.09
N GLY A 85 -27.63 15.09 17.97
CA GLY A 85 -28.17 13.95 18.70
C GLY A 85 -27.55 12.65 18.18
N GLN A 86 -27.10 11.77 19.08
CA GLN A 86 -26.57 10.45 18.74
C GLN A 86 -27.47 9.37 19.34
N ALA A 87 -27.84 8.39 18.52
CA ALA A 87 -28.61 7.22 18.91
C ALA A 87 -27.89 5.94 18.45
N VAL A 88 -28.09 4.84 19.18
CA VAL A 88 -27.65 3.51 18.74
C VAL A 88 -28.88 2.74 18.32
N ALA A 89 -29.07 2.56 17.01
CA ALA A 89 -30.20 1.84 16.44
C ALA A 89 -29.78 0.39 16.17
N THR A 90 -30.56 -0.60 16.63
CA THR A 90 -30.28 -2.00 16.29
C THR A 90 -30.97 -2.36 14.99
N VAL A 91 -30.21 -2.63 13.93
CA VAL A 91 -30.72 -3.09 12.64
C VAL A 91 -31.19 -4.54 12.78
N ALA A 92 -32.46 -4.79 12.44
CA ALA A 92 -33.04 -6.13 12.42
C ALA A 92 -32.50 -6.95 11.25
N ASP A 93 -32.40 -8.27 11.44
CA ASP A 93 -32.01 -9.18 10.38
C ASP A 93 -33.18 -9.39 9.41
N THR A 94 -33.12 -8.70 8.27
CA THR A 94 -34.10 -8.78 7.19
C THR A 94 -33.59 -9.56 5.98
N GLY A 95 -32.35 -10.08 6.02
CA GLY A 95 -31.71 -10.78 4.89
C GLY A 95 -31.38 -9.91 3.67
N GLU A 96 -31.73 -8.63 3.69
CA GLU A 96 -31.54 -7.66 2.60
C GLU A 96 -31.04 -6.31 3.14
N GLY A 97 -30.11 -5.67 2.42
CA GLY A 97 -29.65 -4.31 2.69
C GLY A 97 -28.48 -4.21 3.67
N VAL A 98 -28.65 -3.46 4.75
CA VAL A 98 -27.59 -3.16 5.74
C VAL A 98 -27.43 -4.36 6.69
N PRO A 99 -26.18 -4.76 7.03
CA PRO A 99 -25.94 -5.86 7.96
C PRO A 99 -26.66 -5.67 9.31
N PRO A 100 -27.22 -6.73 9.91
CA PRO A 100 -27.85 -6.64 11.22
C PRO A 100 -26.82 -6.33 12.31
N GLY A 101 -27.25 -5.62 13.35
CA GLY A 101 -26.38 -5.22 14.46
C GLY A 101 -26.62 -3.78 14.94
N PRO A 102 -25.87 -3.33 15.95
CA PRO A 102 -25.93 -1.94 16.39
C PRO A 102 -25.38 -1.02 15.29
N LEU A 103 -26.07 0.09 15.06
CA LEU A 103 -25.72 1.13 14.11
C LEU A 103 -25.72 2.48 14.83
N THR A 104 -24.59 3.17 14.86
CA THR A 104 -24.50 4.51 15.45
C THR A 104 -25.03 5.55 14.47
N VAL A 105 -26.18 6.13 14.81
CA VAL A 105 -26.91 7.09 13.97
C VAL A 105 -26.82 8.49 14.58
N VAL A 106 -26.49 9.48 13.76
CA VAL A 106 -26.38 10.88 14.18
C VAL A 106 -27.38 11.77 13.44
N GLY A 107 -28.09 12.63 14.17
CA GLY A 107 -29.01 13.60 13.62
C GLY A 107 -28.30 14.85 13.12
N ARG A 108 -28.23 15.03 11.79
CA ARG A 108 -27.47 16.13 11.17
C ARG A 108 -28.22 16.75 9.99
N ALA A 109 -28.31 18.08 9.98
CA ALA A 109 -29.11 18.82 9.00
C ALA A 109 -28.56 18.78 7.56
N GLY A 110 -27.25 18.60 7.39
CA GLY A 110 -26.60 18.56 6.10
C GLY A 110 -25.18 17.97 6.16
N PRO A 111 -24.59 17.60 5.01
CA PRO A 111 -23.27 16.97 4.95
C PRO A 111 -22.13 17.95 5.26
N GLY A 112 -22.37 19.25 5.09
CA GLY A 112 -21.36 20.30 5.32
C GLY A 112 -21.23 20.72 6.79
N GLY A 113 -20.29 21.63 7.03
CA GLY A 113 -20.06 22.19 8.36
C GLY A 113 -18.68 22.84 8.50
N PRO A 114 -18.42 23.49 9.64
CA PRO A 114 -17.08 23.96 9.99
C PRO A 114 -16.12 22.80 10.33
N VAL A 115 -16.66 21.67 10.79
CA VAL A 115 -15.94 20.42 11.13
C VAL A 115 -16.66 19.24 10.47
N ASP A 116 -15.88 18.29 9.95
CA ASP A 116 -16.33 17.04 9.30
C ASP A 116 -17.32 17.25 8.15
N ARG A 117 -16.84 17.75 7.02
CA ARG A 117 -17.59 17.80 5.75
C ARG A 117 -17.67 16.40 5.18
N VAL A 118 -18.82 15.78 5.36
CA VAL A 118 -19.12 14.43 4.88
C VAL A 118 -19.19 14.45 3.35
N ASN A 119 -18.49 13.54 2.70
CA ASN A 119 -18.54 13.39 1.25
C ASN A 119 -19.77 12.54 0.85
N LEU A 120 -20.83 13.18 0.38
CA LEU A 120 -22.00 12.52 -0.18
C LEU A 120 -21.72 12.15 -1.64
N TRP A 121 -21.41 10.88 -1.90
CA TRP A 121 -20.94 10.43 -3.20
C TRP A 121 -22.04 9.73 -4.04
N ALA A 122 -23.17 9.35 -3.43
CA ALA A 122 -24.34 8.87 -4.16
C ALA A 122 -25.66 9.19 -3.43
N GLY A 123 -26.73 9.38 -4.22
CA GLY A 123 -28.06 9.72 -3.71
C GLY A 123 -28.16 11.17 -3.24
N HIS A 124 -28.96 11.41 -2.20
CA HIS A 124 -29.14 12.73 -1.59
C HIS A 124 -29.06 12.66 -0.05
N TRP A 125 -28.87 13.82 0.60
CA TRP A 125 -28.85 13.88 2.06
C TRP A 125 -30.25 13.60 2.65
N ALA A 126 -30.31 13.03 3.86
CA ALA A 126 -31.58 12.81 4.56
C ALA A 126 -32.14 14.14 5.08
N THR A 127 -33.27 14.57 4.52
CA THR A 127 -33.93 15.84 4.88
C THR A 127 -35.25 15.63 5.61
N GLY A 128 -35.89 14.46 5.42
CA GLY A 128 -37.20 14.14 5.96
C GLY A 128 -37.23 12.93 6.90
N PRO A 129 -38.39 12.67 7.53
CA PRO A 129 -38.60 11.46 8.31
C PRO A 129 -38.53 10.20 7.40
N GLY A 130 -38.16 9.06 7.98
CA GLY A 130 -38.05 7.81 7.22
C GLY A 130 -36.84 7.72 6.29
N GLN A 131 -35.92 8.70 6.30
CA GLN A 131 -34.74 8.73 5.45
C GLN A 131 -33.47 8.52 6.27
N ILE A 132 -32.53 7.73 5.73
CA ILE A 132 -31.21 7.52 6.32
C ILE A 132 -30.12 7.60 5.23
N VAL A 133 -29.00 8.22 5.58
CA VAL A 133 -27.76 8.22 4.79
C VAL A 133 -26.78 7.29 5.49
N VAL A 134 -26.25 6.30 4.80
CA VAL A 134 -25.35 5.30 5.42
C VAL A 134 -23.90 5.66 5.14
N ASN A 135 -23.04 5.54 6.17
CA ASN A 135 -21.61 5.73 6.02
C ASN A 135 -21.00 4.53 5.27
N ARG A 136 -20.63 4.75 4.01
CA ARG A 136 -19.97 3.76 3.16
C ARG A 136 -18.86 4.42 2.36
N PRO A 137 -17.73 3.71 2.16
CA PRO A 137 -16.73 4.17 1.22
C PRO A 137 -17.33 4.28 -0.20
N PRO A 138 -16.89 5.24 -1.03
CA PRO A 138 -17.31 5.41 -2.43
C PRO A 138 -16.92 4.27 -3.37
N GLU A 139 -17.50 3.09 -3.13
CA GLU A 139 -17.34 1.90 -3.97
C GLU A 139 -18.61 1.65 -4.82
N PRO A 140 -18.46 1.27 -6.10
CA PRO A 140 -19.60 1.02 -6.99
C PRO A 140 -20.60 -0.01 -6.45
N PHE A 141 -20.12 -1.06 -5.76
CA PHE A 141 -20.98 -2.14 -5.29
C PHE A 141 -21.96 -1.69 -4.19
N PHE A 142 -21.63 -0.65 -3.42
CA PHE A 142 -22.53 -0.14 -2.39
C PHE A 142 -23.73 0.60 -2.97
N ARG A 143 -23.71 0.97 -4.27
CA ARG A 143 -24.84 1.67 -4.90
C ARG A 143 -26.14 0.88 -4.83
N ASP A 144 -26.06 -0.44 -4.75
CA ASP A 144 -27.22 -1.33 -4.63
C ASP A 144 -27.95 -1.16 -3.28
N LEU A 145 -27.32 -0.53 -2.28
CA LEU A 145 -27.98 -0.16 -1.02
C LEU A 145 -28.97 0.99 -1.18
N LEU A 146 -28.86 1.82 -2.21
CA LEU A 146 -29.78 2.95 -2.40
C LEU A 146 -31.19 2.44 -2.66
N GLY A 147 -32.16 2.99 -1.93
CA GLY A 147 -33.56 2.57 -1.98
C GLY A 147 -33.89 1.36 -1.09
N THR A 148 -32.90 0.67 -0.52
CA THR A 148 -33.16 -0.41 0.44
C THR A 148 -33.73 0.12 1.75
N THR A 149 -34.44 -0.72 2.50
CA THR A 149 -35.05 -0.34 3.77
C THR A 149 -34.31 -0.96 4.94
N VAL A 150 -33.89 -0.11 5.87
CA VAL A 150 -33.31 -0.48 7.16
C VAL A 150 -34.44 -0.52 8.19
N THR A 151 -34.70 -1.71 8.74
CA THR A 151 -35.69 -1.86 9.83
C THR A 151 -34.96 -1.80 11.16
N VAL A 152 -35.23 -0.75 11.94
CA VAL A 152 -34.70 -0.62 13.31
C VAL A 152 -35.60 -1.42 14.26
N LYS A 153 -34.99 -2.28 15.09
CA LYS A 153 -35.70 -3.02 16.13
C LYS A 153 -36.37 -2.04 17.10
N ASP A 154 -37.67 -2.22 17.35
CA ASP A 154 -38.48 -1.33 18.19
C ASP A 154 -38.50 0.13 17.73
N GLY A 155 -38.23 0.37 16.44
CA GLY A 155 -38.07 1.70 15.86
C GLY A 155 -38.72 1.85 14.47
N PRO A 156 -38.51 3.01 13.83
CA PRO A 156 -39.04 3.29 12.51
C PRO A 156 -38.33 2.48 11.42
N ARG A 157 -39.02 2.26 10.30
CA ARG A 157 -38.40 1.83 9.04
C ARG A 157 -37.80 3.04 8.34
N LEU A 158 -36.55 2.92 7.90
CA LEU A 158 -35.80 3.99 7.25
C LEU A 158 -35.35 3.52 5.87
N THR A 159 -35.54 4.35 4.84
CA THR A 159 -35.05 4.09 3.48
C THR A 159 -33.68 4.73 3.29
N VAL A 160 -32.75 3.96 2.74
CA VAL A 160 -31.41 4.47 2.38
C VAL A 160 -31.53 5.39 1.18
N VAL A 161 -31.43 6.69 1.41
CA VAL A 161 -31.56 7.72 0.35
C VAL A 161 -30.22 8.25 -0.15
N GLY A 162 -29.14 7.98 0.59
CA GLY A 162 -27.81 8.44 0.25
C GLY A 162 -26.72 7.57 0.85
N LEU A 163 -25.56 7.62 0.20
CA LEU A 163 -24.32 6.99 0.66
C LEU A 163 -23.27 8.08 0.77
N ALA A 164 -22.65 8.15 1.94
CA ALA A 164 -21.68 9.19 2.22
C ALA A 164 -20.49 8.62 2.99
N SER A 165 -19.35 9.31 2.99
CA SER A 165 -18.16 8.91 3.74
C SER A 165 -17.64 10.05 4.61
N SER A 166 -17.27 9.72 5.85
CA SER A 166 -16.55 10.61 6.77
C SER A 166 -15.19 9.98 7.09
N VAL A 167 -14.12 10.70 6.78
CA VAL A 167 -12.74 10.28 7.08
C VAL A 167 -12.47 10.17 8.58
N SER A 168 -13.13 10.99 9.39
CA SER A 168 -13.07 10.94 10.87
C SER A 168 -13.95 9.85 11.48
N ARG A 169 -14.74 9.12 10.67
CA ARG A 169 -15.72 8.12 11.12
C ARG A 169 -16.65 8.66 12.21
N THR A 170 -17.22 9.85 12.00
CA THR A 170 -18.05 10.54 13.00
C THR A 170 -19.36 9.81 13.33
N ALA A 171 -19.93 9.07 12.37
CA ALA A 171 -21.10 8.23 12.56
C ALA A 171 -21.12 7.09 11.55
N GLU A 172 -21.92 6.05 11.81
CA GLU A 172 -22.15 4.96 10.86
C GLU A 172 -23.33 5.24 9.93
N ALA A 173 -24.24 6.13 10.35
CA ALA A 173 -25.30 6.67 9.51
C ALA A 173 -25.77 8.04 10.01
N TRP A 174 -26.44 8.78 9.13
CA TRP A 174 -27.00 10.10 9.41
C TRP A 174 -28.48 10.15 9.05
N VAL A 175 -29.25 10.86 9.87
CA VAL A 175 -30.68 11.14 9.66
C VAL A 175 -30.95 12.63 9.86
N ALA A 176 -32.12 13.10 9.43
CA ALA A 176 -32.55 14.46 9.69
C ALA A 176 -32.65 14.73 11.22
N PRO A 177 -32.37 15.96 11.71
CA PRO A 177 -32.46 16.28 13.14
C PRO A 177 -33.85 16.09 13.76
N ALA A 178 -34.92 16.08 12.95
CA ALA A 178 -36.26 15.74 13.43
C ALA A 178 -36.42 14.21 13.63
N GLN A 179 -35.82 13.40 12.75
CA GLN A 179 -35.90 11.95 12.77
C GLN A 179 -35.09 11.33 13.92
N ILE A 180 -33.98 11.93 14.33
CA ILE A 180 -33.16 11.40 15.43
C ILE A 180 -33.93 11.31 16.75
N ARG A 181 -34.91 12.21 16.98
CA ARG A 181 -35.74 12.20 18.19
C ARG A 181 -36.59 10.93 18.29
N ALA A 182 -37.06 10.40 17.16
CA ALA A 182 -37.80 9.14 17.10
C ALA A 182 -36.91 7.91 17.31
N LEU A 183 -35.58 8.07 17.24
CA LEU A 183 -34.61 7.02 17.55
C LEU A 183 -34.13 7.06 19.00
N HIS A 184 -34.68 7.93 19.84
CA HIS A 184 -34.34 8.07 21.26
C HIS A 184 -32.82 8.27 21.48
N PRO A 185 -32.29 9.47 21.19
CA PRO A 185 -30.86 9.72 21.31
C PRO A 185 -30.40 9.47 22.75
N VAL A 186 -29.28 8.77 22.87
CA VAL A 186 -28.64 8.39 24.14
C VAL A 186 -27.58 9.40 24.57
N GLY A 187 -27.23 10.34 23.70
CA GLY A 187 -26.28 11.39 24.00
C GLY A 187 -26.19 12.44 22.90
N VAL A 188 -25.27 13.38 23.10
CA VAL A 188 -25.01 14.52 22.25
C VAL A 188 -23.58 14.46 21.75
N GLN A 189 -23.42 14.32 20.45
CA GLN A 189 -22.14 14.35 19.78
C GLN A 189 -21.68 15.80 19.50
N MET A 190 -20.42 16.05 19.80
CA MET A 190 -19.68 17.26 19.49
C MET A 190 -18.42 16.91 18.72
N LEU A 191 -18.11 17.70 17.70
CA LEU A 191 -16.93 17.54 16.86
C LEU A 191 -15.98 18.71 17.10
N TYR A 192 -14.72 18.42 17.42
CA TYR A 192 -13.71 19.43 17.73
C TYR A 192 -12.55 19.39 16.76
N ARG A 193 -12.11 20.57 16.35
CA ARG A 193 -10.78 20.80 15.76
C ARG A 193 -9.98 21.71 16.67
N PHE A 194 -8.84 21.23 17.15
CA PHE A 194 -7.87 21.98 17.94
C PHE A 194 -6.75 22.59 17.11
N ARG A 195 -6.08 23.61 17.65
CA ARG A 195 -4.87 24.20 17.04
C ARG A 195 -3.63 23.33 17.20
N SER A 196 -3.54 22.57 18.28
CA SER A 196 -2.51 21.54 18.50
C SER A 196 -3.18 20.18 18.48
N HIS A 197 -2.76 19.31 17.55
CA HIS A 197 -3.42 18.02 17.32
C HIS A 197 -2.46 16.93 16.80
N ASP A 198 -1.16 17.20 16.73
CA ASP A 198 -0.18 16.31 16.09
C ASP A 198 0.05 15.02 16.89
N THR A 199 -0.13 15.07 18.21
CA THR A 199 0.05 13.93 19.10
C THR A 199 -1.16 13.65 19.98
N GLU A 200 -1.25 12.41 20.46
CA GLU A 200 -2.29 12.01 21.43
C GLU A 200 -2.17 12.79 22.75
N ALA A 201 -0.96 13.24 23.11
CA ALA A 201 -0.75 14.10 24.26
C ALA A 201 -1.36 15.50 24.05
N ASP A 202 -1.22 16.07 22.85
CA ASP A 202 -1.84 17.35 22.49
C ASP A 202 -3.36 17.27 22.57
N LEU A 203 -3.94 16.22 21.98
CA LEU A 203 -5.40 16.00 21.98
C LEU A 203 -5.95 15.78 23.38
N ARG A 204 -5.26 14.99 24.21
CA ARG A 204 -5.64 14.78 25.62
C ARG A 204 -5.56 16.09 26.41
N ALA A 205 -4.52 16.90 26.23
CA ALA A 205 -4.39 18.19 26.88
C ALA A 205 -5.50 19.17 26.44
N ALA A 206 -5.83 19.18 25.14
CA ALA A 206 -6.92 19.99 24.60
C ALA A 206 -8.29 19.55 25.12
N MET A 207 -8.55 18.24 25.19
CA MET A 207 -9.78 17.70 25.77
C MET A 207 -9.89 17.96 27.26
N ALA A 208 -8.79 17.85 28.02
CA ALA A 208 -8.78 18.23 29.44
C ALA A 208 -9.12 19.73 29.64
N ALA A 209 -8.77 20.60 28.69
CA ALA A 209 -9.09 22.02 28.75
C ALA A 209 -10.55 22.34 28.36
N VAL A 210 -11.15 21.56 27.46
CA VAL A 210 -12.52 21.78 26.95
C VAL A 210 -13.57 21.01 27.74
N ALA A 211 -13.25 19.82 28.21
CA ALA A 211 -14.15 18.90 28.89
C ALA A 211 -13.41 18.13 30.01
N PRO A 212 -12.98 18.80 31.11
CA PRO A 212 -12.15 18.21 32.17
C PRO A 212 -12.79 17.03 32.92
N GLY A 213 -14.11 16.82 32.79
CA GLY A 213 -14.84 15.73 33.42
C GLY A 213 -15.28 14.62 32.47
N LEU A 214 -14.95 14.70 31.18
CA LEU A 214 -15.37 13.68 30.21
C LEU A 214 -14.42 12.48 30.24
N PRO A 215 -14.91 11.25 30.48
CA PRO A 215 -14.11 10.02 30.40
C PRO A 215 -13.44 9.83 29.04
N GLU A 216 -12.27 9.18 29.01
CA GLU A 216 -11.60 8.83 27.73
C GLU A 216 -12.41 7.84 26.87
N SER A 217 -13.35 7.11 27.46
CA SER A 217 -14.26 6.22 26.70
C SER A 217 -15.25 6.97 25.82
N ASP A 218 -15.52 8.24 26.13
CA ASP A 218 -16.64 8.98 25.54
C ASP A 218 -16.15 9.92 24.44
N TRP A 219 -14.84 9.89 24.12
CA TRP A 219 -14.29 10.59 22.98
C TRP A 219 -13.28 9.74 22.22
N GLN A 220 -13.17 10.03 20.92
CA GLN A 220 -12.30 9.31 20.01
C GLN A 220 -11.41 10.29 19.25
N SER A 221 -10.11 10.01 19.21
CA SER A 221 -9.14 10.77 18.43
C SER A 221 -9.10 10.31 16.97
N TYR A 222 -8.86 11.25 16.06
CA TYR A 222 -8.61 10.94 14.66
C TYR A 222 -7.30 10.16 14.45
N LEU A 223 -6.33 10.30 15.37
CA LEU A 223 -5.07 9.57 15.33
C LEU A 223 -5.30 8.06 15.50
N MET A 224 -6.26 7.66 16.33
CA MET A 224 -6.68 6.26 16.44
C MET A 224 -7.28 5.76 15.12
N VAL A 225 -8.17 6.55 14.50
CA VAL A 225 -8.75 6.21 13.19
C VAL A 225 -7.68 6.09 12.11
N LYS A 226 -6.73 7.02 12.08
CA LYS A 226 -5.58 7.01 11.16
C LYS A 226 -4.74 5.75 11.36
N HIS A 227 -4.45 5.39 12.61
CA HIS A 227 -3.71 4.17 12.93
C HIS A 227 -4.46 2.90 12.54
N ASP A 228 -5.77 2.83 12.71
CA ASP A 228 -6.56 1.67 12.31
C ASP A 228 -6.60 1.49 10.80
N VAL A 229 -6.75 2.58 10.04
CA VAL A 229 -6.64 2.56 8.57
C VAL A 229 -5.24 2.11 8.15
N ALA A 230 -4.20 2.61 8.80
CA ALA A 230 -2.82 2.20 8.55
C ALA A 230 -2.58 0.71 8.87
N ARG A 231 -3.18 0.17 9.95
CA ARG A 231 -3.02 -1.24 10.35
C ARG A 231 -3.48 -2.20 9.26
N THR A 232 -4.64 -1.95 8.65
CA THR A 232 -5.15 -2.78 7.55
C THR A 232 -4.19 -2.81 6.36
N ALA A 233 -3.56 -1.68 6.01
CA ALA A 233 -2.53 -1.63 4.99
C ALA A 233 -1.24 -2.37 5.41
N THR A 234 -0.80 -2.20 6.66
CA THR A 234 0.42 -2.84 7.20
C THR A 234 0.33 -4.35 7.35
N ALA A 235 -0.87 -4.94 7.35
CA ALA A 235 -1.03 -6.39 7.42
C ALA A 235 -0.45 -7.12 6.19
N TYR A 236 -0.49 -6.50 5.00
CA TYR A 236 0.00 -7.12 3.76
C TYR A 236 1.48 -6.83 3.47
N LEU A 237 2.01 -5.73 4.01
CA LEU A 237 3.40 -5.30 3.86
C LEU A 237 4.45 -6.40 4.14
N PRO A 238 4.39 -7.19 5.24
CA PRO A 238 5.40 -8.24 5.49
C PRO A 238 5.39 -9.35 4.43
N PHE A 239 4.22 -9.70 3.88
CA PHE A 239 4.13 -10.69 2.81
C PHE A 239 4.77 -10.17 1.52
N LEU A 240 4.46 -8.93 1.12
CA LEU A 240 5.02 -8.31 -0.07
C LEU A 240 6.56 -8.15 0.03
N ILE A 241 7.05 -7.67 1.17
CA ILE A 241 8.50 -7.58 1.44
C ILE A 241 9.13 -8.98 1.40
N GLY A 242 8.50 -9.97 2.05
CA GLY A 242 8.96 -11.35 2.04
C GLY A 242 9.09 -11.93 0.63
N PHE A 243 8.08 -11.76 -0.21
CA PHE A 243 8.11 -12.19 -1.62
C PHE A 243 9.19 -11.45 -2.43
N GLY A 244 9.34 -10.13 -2.22
CA GLY A 244 10.39 -9.33 -2.86
C GLY A 244 11.79 -9.82 -2.50
N VAL A 245 12.06 -10.05 -1.20
CA VAL A 245 13.36 -10.54 -0.70
C VAL A 245 13.64 -11.95 -1.18
N LEU A 246 12.66 -12.86 -1.11
CA LEU A 246 12.81 -14.23 -1.58
C LEU A 246 13.09 -14.27 -3.09
N GLY A 247 12.32 -13.52 -3.88
CA GLY A 247 12.52 -13.43 -5.31
C GLY A 247 13.89 -12.85 -5.68
N LEU A 248 14.35 -11.82 -4.97
CA LEU A 248 15.68 -11.26 -5.16
C LEU A 248 16.78 -12.27 -4.80
N THR A 249 16.59 -13.04 -3.73
CA THR A 249 17.50 -14.12 -3.33
C THR A 249 17.59 -15.19 -4.43
N VAL A 250 16.46 -15.61 -4.99
CA VAL A 250 16.42 -16.55 -6.12
C VAL A 250 17.12 -15.96 -7.35
N ALA A 251 16.91 -14.68 -7.65
CA ALA A 251 17.63 -14.00 -8.73
C ALA A 251 19.16 -14.07 -8.50
N VAL A 252 19.64 -13.75 -7.30
CA VAL A 252 21.06 -13.85 -6.93
C VAL A 252 21.61 -15.26 -7.16
N LEU A 253 20.88 -16.31 -6.76
CA LEU A 253 21.28 -17.70 -6.99
C LEU A 253 21.33 -18.07 -8.48
N ILE A 254 20.34 -17.63 -9.27
CA ILE A 254 20.32 -17.83 -10.72
C ILE A 254 21.54 -17.15 -11.35
N VAL A 255 21.81 -15.90 -10.98
CA VAL A 255 22.98 -15.14 -11.46
C VAL A 255 24.27 -15.90 -11.14
N ALA A 256 24.43 -16.35 -9.90
CA ALA A 256 25.61 -17.08 -9.47
C ALA A 256 25.82 -18.36 -10.29
N ASN A 257 24.76 -19.15 -10.51
CA ASN A 257 24.81 -20.37 -11.30
C ASN A 257 25.09 -20.11 -12.78
N VAL A 258 24.45 -19.08 -13.35
CA VAL A 258 24.60 -18.70 -14.75
C VAL A 258 26.02 -18.23 -15.03
N VAL A 259 26.54 -17.31 -14.22
CA VAL A 259 27.89 -16.76 -14.39
C VAL A 259 28.93 -17.85 -14.13
N SER A 260 28.82 -18.59 -13.03
CA SER A 260 29.77 -19.68 -12.72
C SER A 260 29.79 -20.73 -13.82
N GLY A 261 28.62 -21.20 -14.28
CA GLY A 261 28.53 -22.15 -15.40
C GLY A 261 29.01 -21.56 -16.73
N ALA A 262 28.95 -20.23 -16.91
CA ALA A 262 29.49 -19.56 -18.10
C ALA A 262 31.01 -19.42 -18.06
N VAL A 263 31.58 -19.25 -16.87
CA VAL A 263 33.03 -19.22 -16.66
C VAL A 263 33.60 -20.63 -16.83
N VAL A 264 33.01 -21.65 -16.20
CA VAL A 264 33.49 -23.04 -16.25
C VAL A 264 33.39 -23.62 -17.66
N ALA A 265 32.24 -23.49 -18.33
CA ALA A 265 32.08 -23.97 -19.71
C ALA A 265 32.86 -23.11 -20.72
N GLY A 266 33.23 -21.88 -20.33
CA GLY A 266 33.85 -20.88 -21.17
C GLY A 266 35.37 -20.78 -21.03
N THR A 267 36.04 -21.63 -20.24
CA THR A 267 37.48 -21.55 -19.97
C THR A 267 38.32 -21.41 -21.25
N ARG A 268 38.11 -22.27 -22.24
CA ARG A 268 38.80 -22.19 -23.54
C ARG A 268 38.51 -20.87 -24.27
N HIS A 269 37.26 -20.41 -24.24
CA HIS A 269 36.86 -19.15 -24.87
C HIS A 269 37.50 -17.93 -24.18
N ILE A 270 37.60 -17.94 -22.85
CA ILE A 270 38.29 -16.93 -22.05
C ILE A 270 39.78 -16.89 -22.42
N GLY A 271 40.40 -18.06 -22.57
CA GLY A 271 41.79 -18.19 -23.04
C GLY A 271 42.01 -17.56 -24.42
N VAL A 272 41.12 -17.83 -25.37
CA VAL A 272 41.15 -17.24 -26.73
C VAL A 272 40.93 -15.72 -26.69
N LEU A 273 39.98 -15.23 -25.90
CA LEU A 273 39.74 -13.79 -25.74
C LEU A 273 40.99 -13.08 -25.21
N LYS A 274 41.62 -13.62 -24.14
CA LYS A 274 42.84 -13.07 -23.56
C LYS A 274 44.02 -13.12 -24.54
N SER A 275 44.16 -14.18 -25.35
CA SER A 275 45.24 -14.28 -26.35
C SER A 275 45.10 -13.30 -27.52
N VAL A 276 43.88 -12.87 -27.83
CA VAL A 276 43.59 -11.85 -28.86
C VAL A 276 43.69 -10.42 -28.28
N GLY A 277 44.09 -10.27 -27.01
CA GLY A 277 44.38 -8.98 -26.37
C GLY A 277 43.27 -8.41 -25.49
N PHE A 278 42.22 -9.19 -25.16
CA PHE A 278 41.25 -8.74 -24.16
C PHE A 278 41.89 -8.71 -22.77
N THR A 279 41.66 -7.61 -22.05
CA THR A 279 42.05 -7.53 -20.64
C THR A 279 41.13 -8.42 -19.78
N PRO A 280 41.61 -8.94 -18.63
CA PRO A 280 40.78 -9.70 -17.71
C PRO A 280 39.52 -8.93 -17.24
N ALA A 281 39.60 -7.60 -17.14
CA ALA A 281 38.46 -6.74 -16.82
C ALA A 281 37.40 -6.72 -17.93
N GLN A 282 37.80 -6.70 -19.20
CA GLN A 282 36.87 -6.77 -20.34
C GLN A 282 36.15 -8.13 -20.39
N VAL A 283 36.80 -9.22 -20.00
CA VAL A 283 36.17 -10.54 -19.91
C VAL A 283 35.08 -10.55 -18.83
N VAL A 284 35.38 -10.01 -17.64
CA VAL A 284 34.38 -9.85 -16.56
C VAL A 284 33.21 -8.99 -17.03
N ALA A 285 33.48 -7.88 -17.73
CA ALA A 285 32.44 -7.00 -18.26
C ALA A 285 31.47 -7.72 -19.22
N VAL A 286 31.94 -8.67 -20.04
CA VAL A 286 31.05 -9.48 -20.90
C VAL A 286 30.02 -10.24 -20.08
N TYR A 287 30.44 -10.89 -18.99
CA TYR A 287 29.54 -11.67 -18.14
C TYR A 287 28.60 -10.78 -17.32
N LEU A 288 29.08 -9.62 -16.85
CA LEU A 288 28.22 -8.64 -16.18
C LEU A 288 27.13 -8.11 -17.12
N VAL A 289 27.48 -7.72 -18.34
CA VAL A 289 26.50 -7.24 -19.34
C VAL A 289 25.50 -8.34 -19.71
N MET A 290 25.93 -9.60 -19.78
CA MET A 290 25.05 -10.75 -20.07
C MET A 290 23.92 -10.89 -19.05
N VAL A 291 24.19 -10.59 -17.78
CA VAL A 291 23.22 -10.69 -16.68
C VAL A 291 22.44 -9.39 -16.52
N LEU A 292 23.11 -8.24 -16.72
CA LEU A 292 22.52 -6.92 -16.57
C LEU A 292 21.39 -6.68 -17.57
N LEU A 293 21.50 -7.16 -18.81
CA LEU A 293 20.47 -7.00 -19.85
C LEU A 293 19.10 -7.57 -19.46
N PRO A 294 18.96 -8.88 -19.14
CA PRO A 294 17.68 -9.44 -18.71
C PRO A 294 17.20 -8.86 -17.39
N ALA A 295 18.11 -8.50 -16.47
CA ALA A 295 17.74 -7.88 -15.20
C ALA A 295 17.17 -6.46 -15.37
N LEU A 296 17.78 -5.63 -16.23
CA LEU A 296 17.24 -4.31 -16.56
C LEU A 296 15.89 -4.40 -17.27
N ALA A 297 15.75 -5.33 -18.21
CA ALA A 297 14.48 -5.56 -18.89
C ALA A 297 13.38 -5.99 -17.90
N GLY A 298 13.69 -6.94 -17.01
CA GLY A 298 12.79 -7.38 -15.96
C GLY A 298 12.45 -6.27 -14.97
N CYS A 299 13.44 -5.46 -14.56
CA CYS A 299 13.25 -4.35 -13.64
C CYS A 299 12.40 -3.23 -14.26
N LEU A 300 12.67 -2.85 -15.51
CA LEU A 300 11.88 -1.82 -16.19
C LEU A 300 10.42 -2.25 -16.33
N LEU A 301 10.18 -3.48 -16.78
CA LEU A 301 8.84 -4.05 -16.87
C LEU A 301 8.20 -4.18 -15.49
N GLY A 302 8.95 -4.63 -14.49
CA GLY A 302 8.46 -4.79 -13.13
C GLY A 302 8.11 -3.48 -12.45
N VAL A 303 8.84 -2.39 -12.74
CA VAL A 303 8.49 -1.04 -12.29
C VAL A 303 7.19 -0.57 -12.93
N THR A 304 7.06 -0.74 -14.26
CA THR A 304 5.83 -0.35 -14.97
C THR A 304 4.61 -1.15 -14.49
N LEU A 305 4.74 -2.47 -14.39
CA LEU A 305 3.69 -3.36 -13.92
C LEU A 305 3.40 -3.16 -12.45
N GLY A 306 4.41 -2.90 -11.61
CA GLY A 306 4.24 -2.60 -10.19
C GLY A 306 3.49 -1.30 -9.96
N GLY A 307 3.76 -0.25 -10.75
CA GLY A 307 2.99 0.98 -10.71
C GLY A 307 1.53 0.80 -11.12
N LEU A 308 1.28 0.01 -12.17
CA LEU A 308 -0.08 -0.30 -12.64
C LEU A 308 -0.83 -1.21 -11.66
N ALA A 309 -0.16 -2.22 -11.10
CA ALA A 309 -0.73 -3.16 -10.14
C ALA A 309 -0.95 -2.52 -8.76
N ALA A 310 -0.15 -1.51 -8.41
CA ALA A 310 -0.36 -0.76 -7.17
C ALA A 310 -1.74 -0.10 -7.13
N GLN A 311 -2.26 0.43 -8.25
CA GLN A 311 -3.58 1.09 -8.28
C GLN A 311 -4.72 0.20 -7.73
N PRO A 312 -5.02 -0.99 -8.30
CA PRO A 312 -6.11 -1.83 -7.81
C PRO A 312 -5.84 -2.41 -6.42
N LEU A 313 -4.57 -2.68 -6.08
CA LEU A 313 -4.19 -3.18 -4.74
C LEU A 313 -4.38 -2.11 -3.66
N LEU A 314 -4.04 -0.85 -3.98
CA LEU A 314 -4.29 0.29 -3.11
C LEU A 314 -5.79 0.51 -2.93
N GLY A 315 -6.60 0.38 -3.99
CA GLY A 315 -8.06 0.47 -3.87
C GLY A 315 -8.70 -0.63 -3.03
N LEU A 316 -8.15 -1.84 -3.07
CA LEU A 316 -8.58 -2.90 -2.16
C LEU A 316 -8.21 -2.62 -0.69
N VAL A 317 -7.13 -1.89 -0.43
CA VAL A 317 -6.61 -1.60 0.91
C VAL A 317 -7.21 -0.32 1.50
N TYR A 318 -7.42 0.71 0.68
CA TYR A 318 -7.91 2.04 1.05
C TYR A 318 -9.35 2.31 0.59
N GLN A 319 -10.16 1.25 0.48
CA GLN A 319 -11.57 1.30 0.08
C GLN A 319 -12.25 2.59 0.57
N GLY A 320 -12.53 3.51 -0.36
CA GLY A 320 -13.23 4.76 -0.10
C GLY A 320 -12.46 6.06 0.16
N LEU A 321 -11.13 6.04 0.22
CA LEU A 321 -10.35 7.29 0.15
C LEU A 321 -10.03 7.70 -1.30
N GLU A 322 -10.28 6.81 -2.26
CA GLU A 322 -9.69 6.88 -3.61
C GLU A 322 -10.52 7.60 -4.66
N ALA A 323 -11.79 7.90 -4.41
CA ALA A 323 -12.67 8.38 -5.48
C ALA A 323 -12.31 9.77 -6.05
N GLU A 324 -11.45 10.56 -5.39
CA GLU A 324 -11.13 11.92 -5.85
C GLU A 324 -9.63 12.21 -6.11
N VAL A 325 -8.68 11.35 -5.71
CA VAL A 325 -7.26 11.75 -5.77
C VAL A 325 -6.36 10.61 -6.19
N GLY A 326 -5.74 10.73 -7.36
CA GLY A 326 -4.81 9.75 -7.93
C GLY A 326 -3.75 9.28 -6.94
N VAL A 327 -3.90 8.04 -6.48
CA VAL A 327 -2.99 7.38 -5.54
C VAL A 327 -1.78 6.87 -6.34
N GLY A 328 -0.93 7.77 -6.82
CA GLY A 328 0.30 7.40 -7.53
C GLY A 328 1.40 6.92 -6.57
N VAL A 329 2.20 5.94 -7.01
CA VAL A 329 3.48 5.63 -6.36
C VAL A 329 4.43 6.81 -6.58
N SER A 330 5.12 7.26 -5.54
CA SER A 330 5.95 8.46 -5.60
C SER A 330 7.17 8.26 -6.51
N PRO A 331 7.64 9.33 -7.19
CA PRO A 331 8.77 9.25 -8.13
C PRO A 331 10.05 8.67 -7.53
N TRP A 332 10.31 8.88 -6.23
CA TRP A 332 11.52 8.37 -5.59
C TRP A 332 11.50 6.84 -5.44
N VAL A 333 10.34 6.20 -5.28
CA VAL A 333 10.22 4.73 -5.20
C VAL A 333 10.68 4.10 -6.52
N TYR A 334 10.30 4.70 -7.64
CA TYR A 334 10.77 4.30 -8.96
C TYR A 334 12.27 4.48 -9.11
N ALA A 335 12.82 5.62 -8.67
CA ALA A 335 14.25 5.87 -8.73
C ALA A 335 15.07 4.88 -7.90
N VAL A 336 14.65 4.64 -6.64
CA VAL A 336 15.32 3.70 -5.72
C VAL A 336 15.27 2.28 -6.25
N THR A 337 14.13 1.86 -6.80
CA THR A 337 13.98 0.50 -7.31
C THR A 337 14.77 0.29 -8.60
N LEU A 338 14.73 1.26 -9.53
CA LEU A 338 15.44 1.19 -10.81
C LEU A 338 16.97 1.24 -10.63
N ALA A 339 17.47 1.88 -9.58
CA ALA A 339 18.88 1.85 -9.21
C ALA A 339 19.24 0.61 -8.36
N GLY A 340 18.42 0.30 -7.36
CA GLY A 340 18.71 -0.70 -6.34
C GLY A 340 18.68 -2.13 -6.85
N VAL A 341 17.65 -2.52 -7.61
CA VAL A 341 17.50 -3.90 -8.09
C VAL A 341 18.65 -4.30 -9.03
N PRO A 342 19.01 -3.49 -10.05
CA PRO A 342 20.19 -3.79 -10.87
C PRO A 342 21.49 -3.78 -10.08
N ALA A 343 21.64 -2.90 -9.08
CA ALA A 343 22.83 -2.87 -8.23
C ALA A 343 22.99 -4.17 -7.44
N VAL A 344 21.92 -4.74 -6.90
CA VAL A 344 21.95 -6.04 -6.20
C VAL A 344 22.29 -7.18 -7.16
N VAL A 345 21.73 -7.18 -8.38
CA VAL A 345 22.05 -8.19 -9.39
C VAL A 345 23.52 -8.12 -9.80
N VAL A 346 24.05 -6.92 -10.02
CA VAL A 346 25.46 -6.72 -10.37
C VAL A 346 26.37 -7.14 -9.23
N SER A 347 26.08 -6.75 -7.98
CA SER A 347 26.90 -7.12 -6.83
C SER A 347 26.96 -8.63 -6.61
N ALA A 348 25.84 -9.33 -6.81
CA ALA A 348 25.78 -10.79 -6.80
C ALA A 348 26.61 -11.44 -7.93
N ALA A 349 26.66 -10.81 -9.11
CA ALA A 349 27.44 -11.31 -10.24
C ALA A 349 28.96 -11.09 -10.07
N LEU A 350 29.39 -10.10 -9.29
CA LEU A 350 30.81 -9.76 -9.14
C LEU A 350 31.63 -10.90 -8.54
N VAL A 351 31.12 -11.58 -7.52
CA VAL A 351 31.82 -12.69 -6.86
C VAL A 351 32.18 -13.82 -7.84
N PRO A 352 31.22 -14.46 -8.55
CA PRO A 352 31.54 -15.52 -9.51
C PRO A 352 32.28 -14.98 -10.75
N ALA A 353 32.00 -13.77 -11.21
CA ALA A 353 32.70 -13.20 -12.36
C ALA A 353 34.18 -12.92 -12.05
N SER A 354 34.53 -12.56 -10.81
CA SER A 354 35.93 -12.39 -10.38
C SER A 354 36.74 -13.69 -10.47
N ARG A 355 36.10 -14.87 -10.43
CA ARG A 355 36.79 -16.15 -10.68
C ARG A 355 37.31 -16.25 -12.12
N ALA A 356 36.58 -15.70 -13.11
CA ALA A 356 37.06 -15.58 -14.49
C ALA A 356 38.24 -14.62 -14.65
N TYR A 357 38.29 -13.57 -13.83
CA TYR A 357 39.42 -12.65 -13.81
C TYR A 357 40.72 -13.38 -13.45
N ARG A 358 40.68 -14.21 -12.40
CA ARG A 358 41.84 -14.92 -11.82
C ARG A 358 42.34 -16.13 -12.63
N LEU A 359 41.59 -16.61 -13.62
CA LEU A 359 41.98 -17.76 -14.45
C LEU A 359 43.13 -17.41 -15.42
N PRO A 360 44.32 -18.02 -15.32
CA PRO A 360 45.44 -17.79 -16.22
C PRO A 360 45.17 -18.35 -17.62
N ALA A 361 45.55 -17.61 -18.68
CA ALA A 361 45.29 -18.01 -20.07
C ALA A 361 45.98 -19.34 -20.44
N ALA A 362 47.18 -19.57 -19.91
CA ALA A 362 47.95 -20.80 -20.14
C ALA A 362 47.28 -22.04 -19.55
N GLU A 363 46.62 -21.91 -18.40
CA GLU A 363 45.94 -23.00 -17.72
C GLU A 363 44.64 -23.37 -18.44
N ALA A 364 43.89 -22.35 -18.89
CA ALA A 364 42.66 -22.51 -19.65
C ALA A 364 42.86 -23.22 -21.01
N ILE A 365 44.00 -23.02 -21.67
CA ILE A 365 44.34 -23.69 -22.93
C ILE A 365 44.83 -25.13 -22.68
N LYS A 366 45.56 -25.38 -21.59
CA LYS A 366 46.04 -26.73 -21.21
C LYS A 366 44.93 -27.68 -20.77
N THR A 367 43.87 -27.20 -20.11
CA THR A 367 42.72 -28.02 -19.71
C THR A 367 41.87 -28.55 -20.87
N GLY A 368 42.10 -28.12 -22.11
CA GLY A 368 41.43 -28.64 -23.32
C GLY A 368 42.13 -29.85 -23.97
N GLY A 369 43.26 -30.32 -23.42
CA GLY A 369 43.90 -31.54 -23.88
C GLY A 369 43.08 -32.77 -23.48
N SER A 370 42.74 -33.61 -24.45
CA SER A 370 41.90 -34.81 -24.39
C SER A 370 41.93 -35.56 -23.05
N PRO A 371 40.80 -36.14 -22.58
CA PRO A 371 40.84 -37.11 -21.48
C PRO A 371 41.87 -38.18 -21.83
N ARG A 372 42.91 -38.32 -21.00
CA ARG A 372 43.83 -39.45 -21.13
C ARG A 372 42.98 -40.72 -21.05
N PRO A 373 42.97 -41.59 -22.07
CA PRO A 373 42.27 -42.86 -21.94
C PRO A 373 42.98 -43.61 -20.82
N GLY A 374 42.27 -43.77 -19.70
CA GLY A 374 42.71 -44.57 -18.58
C GLY A 374 43.09 -45.94 -19.12
N ARG A 375 44.38 -46.24 -18.98
CA ARG A 375 45.01 -47.51 -19.34
C ARG A 375 44.14 -48.63 -18.77
N GLY A 376 43.44 -49.36 -19.64
CA GLY A 376 42.65 -50.50 -19.24
C GLY A 376 43.51 -51.49 -18.48
N ARG A 377 43.17 -51.74 -17.22
CA ARG A 377 43.57 -52.99 -16.55
C ARG A 377 42.48 -54.01 -16.81
N ARG A 378 42.78 -54.91 -17.75
CA ARG A 378 42.16 -56.22 -17.89
C ARG A 378 42.35 -57.01 -16.59
N VAL A 379 41.25 -57.63 -16.15
CA VAL A 379 41.11 -59.01 -15.64
C VAL A 379 42.19 -59.50 -14.66
N GLN A 380 41.77 -59.73 -13.42
CA GLN A 380 41.74 -61.08 -12.83
C GLN A 380 40.61 -61.17 -11.81
#